data_AF-A0A150TX26-F1
#
_entry.id   AF-A0A150TX26-F1
#
_cell.length_a   1.000
_cell.length_b   1.000
_cell.length_c   1.000
_cell.angle_alpha   90.00
_cell.angle_beta   90.00
_cell.angle_gamma   90.00
#
_symmetry.space_group_name_H-M   'P 1'
#
loop_
_entity.id
_entity.type
_entity.pdbx_description
1 polymer ?
#
loop_
_entity_poly.entity_id
_entity_poly.type
_entity_poly.pdbx_seq_one_letter_code
_entity_poly.pdbx_strand_id
1 'polypeptide(L)'
;MVSAAALALALAVEGCALTADDGDAAAEAAVDEAAQALDVDEREPNDTAAKATLIAMKNDNFGAFPSGDAADYWKLNVPVRMAVNVFLGNIPAGSDYDVRLFRSDDLAAPVWTGARGGNADELVVGLDLQPGDYIAKVYPFAAPRGDVRYRLRYASTVVSRGWEWVNARVPYCGATNNGADGTCGGTCVRTGSAANPAWDGYRSDCSGFISWAWQLPAPGASTWTLPRSATAIHGADLAPGDALIGGGHAVLFDSWQDQSAGRALILHESMCGEVAKAESATLATSAGSATVKLWGVNYTAYRRNMP
;
A
#
# COMPACT_ATOMS: atom_id res chain seq x y z
N MET A 1 -27.07 -36.77 -34.86
CA MET A 1 -27.21 -36.08 -36.16
C MET A 1 -27.78 -34.69 -35.89
N VAL A 2 -27.00 -33.64 -36.19
CA VAL A 2 -27.42 -32.27 -36.62
C VAL A 2 -28.18 -31.44 -35.56
N SER A 3 -27.92 -30.16 -35.24
CA SER A 3 -26.94 -29.13 -35.62
C SER A 3 -27.12 -27.91 -34.69
N ALA A 4 -26.08 -27.07 -34.66
CA ALA A 4 -25.95 -25.71 -34.12
C ALA A 4 -27.05 -24.72 -34.52
N ALA A 5 -27.25 -23.65 -33.73
CA ALA A 5 -26.76 -22.28 -34.00
C ALA A 5 -27.57 -21.19 -33.27
N ALA A 6 -26.87 -20.12 -32.91
CA ALA A 6 -27.32 -18.94 -32.15
C ALA A 6 -28.27 -18.01 -32.93
N LEU A 7 -29.06 -17.21 -32.21
CA LEU A 7 -29.33 -15.82 -32.61
C LEU A 7 -29.79 -14.98 -31.41
N ALA A 8 -29.04 -13.91 -31.14
CA ALA A 8 -29.43 -12.84 -30.24
C ALA A 8 -30.48 -11.94 -30.92
N LEU A 9 -31.45 -11.45 -30.16
CA LEU A 9 -32.19 -10.24 -30.53
C LEU A 9 -32.57 -9.47 -29.28
N ALA A 10 -31.87 -8.35 -29.07
CA ALA A 10 -32.22 -7.34 -28.10
C ALA A 10 -33.51 -6.62 -28.53
N LEU A 11 -34.48 -6.51 -27.63
CA LEU A 11 -35.54 -5.52 -27.73
C LEU A 11 -35.41 -4.56 -26.55
N ALA A 12 -35.16 -3.29 -26.88
CA ALA A 12 -35.23 -2.18 -25.96
C ALA A 12 -36.69 -1.93 -25.55
N VAL A 13 -36.91 -1.71 -24.26
CA VAL A 13 -38.06 -0.95 -23.77
C VAL A 13 -37.49 0.12 -22.85
N GLU A 14 -37.60 1.37 -23.30
CA GLU A 14 -37.36 2.55 -22.48
C GLU A 14 -38.55 2.78 -21.54
N GLY A 15 -38.25 3.12 -20.27
CA GLY A 15 -38.98 4.18 -19.57
C GLY A 15 -39.61 3.86 -18.22
N CYS A 16 -39.09 4.57 -17.20
CA CYS A 16 -39.71 4.98 -15.92
C CYS A 16 -39.67 3.93 -14.77
N ALA A 17 -39.13 4.16 -13.57
CA ALA A 17 -38.45 5.28 -12.93
C ALA A 17 -38.03 4.86 -11.49
N LEU A 18 -36.86 5.34 -11.01
CA LEU A 18 -36.46 5.60 -9.59
C LEU A 18 -36.25 4.37 -8.67
N THR A 19 -35.18 4.20 -7.88
CA THR A 19 -33.92 4.89 -7.59
C THR A 19 -33.02 3.85 -6.91
N ALA A 20 -31.86 3.54 -7.48
CA ALA A 20 -30.73 3.02 -6.73
C ALA A 20 -29.56 3.94 -7.09
N ASP A 21 -28.88 4.41 -6.06
CA ASP A 21 -27.78 5.35 -6.13
C ASP A 21 -26.60 4.71 -6.88
N ASP A 22 -26.49 5.02 -8.17
CA ASP A 22 -25.39 4.59 -9.05
C ASP A 22 -24.05 5.25 -8.69
N GLY A 23 -23.98 6.02 -7.59
CA GLY A 23 -22.79 6.71 -7.11
C GLY A 23 -21.71 5.82 -6.52
N ASP A 24 -22.06 4.63 -6.01
CA ASP A 24 -21.11 3.80 -5.24
C ASP A 24 -20.29 2.84 -6.14
N ALA A 25 -20.90 2.30 -7.20
CA ALA A 25 -20.21 1.38 -8.12
C ALA A 25 -19.17 2.08 -9.02
N ALA A 26 -19.41 3.35 -9.37
CA ALA A 26 -18.46 4.16 -10.14
C ALA A 26 -17.27 4.61 -9.28
N ALA A 27 -17.48 4.81 -7.97
CA ALA A 27 -16.40 5.08 -7.03
C ALA A 27 -15.53 3.84 -6.84
N GLU A 28 -16.11 2.65 -6.67
CA GLU A 28 -15.33 1.39 -6.55
C GLU A 28 -14.58 1.02 -7.84
N ALA A 29 -15.17 1.26 -9.03
CA ALA A 29 -14.49 1.03 -10.31
C ALA A 29 -13.37 2.05 -10.62
N ALA A 30 -13.46 3.29 -10.10
CA ALA A 30 -12.45 4.32 -10.32
C ALA A 30 -11.19 4.13 -9.44
N VAL A 31 -11.29 3.45 -8.30
CA VAL A 31 -10.13 3.09 -7.48
C VAL A 31 -9.33 1.95 -8.12
N ASP A 32 -9.99 1.10 -8.93
CA ASP A 32 -9.40 -0.11 -9.51
C ASP A 32 -8.55 0.17 -10.77
N GLU A 33 -8.73 1.28 -11.49
CA GLU A 33 -7.86 1.65 -12.62
C GLU A 33 -6.70 2.59 -12.24
N ALA A 34 -6.81 3.36 -11.16
CA ALA A 34 -5.82 4.41 -10.86
C ALA A 34 -4.59 3.91 -10.07
N ALA A 35 -4.63 2.69 -9.53
CA ALA A 35 -3.58 2.17 -8.66
C ALA A 35 -3.25 0.69 -8.92
N GLN A 36 -3.43 0.19 -10.14
CA GLN A 36 -3.00 -1.17 -10.45
C GLN A 36 -1.50 -1.28 -10.23
N ALA A 37 -1.14 -1.98 -9.16
CA ALA A 37 0.07 -2.76 -9.10
C ALA A 37 0.20 -3.47 -10.45
N LEU A 38 1.09 -2.97 -11.31
CA LEU A 38 1.37 -3.66 -12.55
C LEU A 38 2.09 -4.94 -12.16
N ASP A 39 1.40 -6.07 -12.31
CA ASP A 39 2.01 -7.37 -12.16
C ASP A 39 3.27 -7.41 -13.02
N VAL A 40 4.43 -7.64 -12.40
CA VAL A 40 5.71 -7.74 -13.11
C VAL A 40 6.11 -9.20 -13.16
N ASP A 41 6.08 -9.79 -14.35
CA ASP A 41 6.75 -11.07 -14.58
C ASP A 41 8.27 -10.86 -14.64
N GLU A 42 9.00 -11.85 -14.16
CA GLU A 42 10.46 -11.90 -14.23
C GLU A 42 10.97 -11.75 -15.67
N ARG A 43 12.19 -11.22 -15.81
CA ARG A 43 12.86 -11.06 -17.11
C ARG A 43 14.13 -11.86 -17.16
N GLU A 44 14.03 -13.02 -17.77
CA GLU A 44 15.16 -13.92 -17.93
C GLU A 44 16.14 -13.47 -19.03
N PRO A 45 17.46 -13.70 -18.87
CA PRO A 45 18.11 -14.29 -17.68
C PRO A 45 18.26 -13.28 -16.54
N ASN A 46 17.84 -13.63 -15.32
CA ASN A 46 17.99 -12.79 -14.13
C ASN A 46 18.90 -13.45 -13.05
N ASP A 47 19.66 -14.50 -13.38
CA ASP A 47 20.38 -15.39 -12.44
C ASP A 47 21.52 -14.74 -11.61
N THR A 48 21.68 -13.42 -11.71
CA THR A 48 22.73 -12.67 -11.02
C THR A 48 22.22 -11.29 -10.62
N ALA A 49 22.79 -10.72 -9.56
CA ALA A 49 22.44 -9.37 -9.12
C ALA A 49 22.61 -8.29 -10.21
N ALA A 50 23.57 -8.46 -11.14
CA ALA A 50 23.78 -7.55 -12.25
C ALA A 50 22.68 -7.58 -13.32
N LYS A 51 21.92 -8.68 -13.37
CA LYS A 51 20.79 -8.88 -14.30
C LYS A 51 19.44 -8.83 -13.59
N ALA A 52 19.41 -8.39 -12.34
CA ALA A 52 18.22 -8.44 -11.52
C ALA A 52 17.04 -7.68 -12.18
N THR A 53 15.86 -8.29 -12.15
CA THR A 53 14.64 -7.67 -12.69
C THR A 53 14.19 -6.53 -11.77
N LEU A 54 14.06 -5.32 -12.31
CA LEU A 54 13.59 -4.16 -11.54
C LEU A 54 12.11 -4.30 -11.19
N ILE A 55 11.77 -4.13 -9.92
CA ILE A 55 10.40 -4.15 -9.42
C ILE A 55 10.05 -2.86 -8.69
N ALA A 56 8.78 -2.49 -8.77
CA ALA A 56 8.24 -1.31 -8.11
C ALA A 56 7.59 -1.69 -6.77
N MET A 57 7.65 -0.76 -5.81
CA MET A 57 7.05 -0.96 -4.50
C MET A 57 5.53 -1.14 -4.64
N LYS A 58 4.99 -2.10 -3.86
CA LYS A 58 3.60 -2.56 -3.83
C LYS A 58 3.15 -3.41 -5.02
N ASN A 59 3.93 -3.53 -6.09
CA ASN A 59 3.55 -4.41 -7.19
C ASN A 59 3.68 -5.87 -6.76
N ASP A 60 2.77 -6.71 -7.23
CA ASP A 60 2.95 -8.16 -7.20
C ASP A 60 3.94 -8.51 -8.32
N ASN A 61 4.97 -9.29 -8.01
CA ASN A 61 5.99 -9.68 -8.97
C ASN A 61 6.07 -11.20 -9.00
N PHE A 62 6.05 -11.79 -10.18
CA PHE A 62 5.88 -13.22 -10.35
C PHE A 62 7.10 -13.82 -11.04
N GLY A 63 7.58 -14.94 -10.49
CA GLY A 63 8.67 -15.71 -11.08
C GLY A 63 8.45 -17.21 -10.91
N ALA A 64 9.22 -18.03 -11.61
CA ALA A 64 9.14 -19.49 -11.55
C ALA A 64 10.50 -20.12 -11.84
N PHE A 65 10.72 -21.35 -11.38
CA PHE A 65 12.00 -22.04 -11.56
C PHE A 65 11.90 -23.16 -12.61
N PRO A 66 12.00 -22.87 -13.92
CA PRO A 66 12.12 -23.90 -14.94
C PRO A 66 13.41 -24.73 -14.79
N SER A 67 13.48 -25.85 -15.51
CA SER A 67 14.65 -26.75 -15.42
C SER A 67 15.95 -26.02 -15.76
N GLY A 68 16.86 -25.93 -14.80
CA GLY A 68 18.19 -25.34 -14.96
C GLY A 68 18.33 -23.91 -14.42
N ASP A 69 17.22 -23.29 -14.03
CA ASP A 69 17.23 -22.05 -13.26
C ASP A 69 17.37 -22.37 -11.76
N ALA A 70 18.28 -21.65 -11.11
CA ALA A 70 18.70 -21.88 -9.74
C ALA A 70 18.44 -20.69 -8.79
N ALA A 71 18.16 -19.50 -9.32
CA ALA A 71 17.91 -18.33 -8.50
C ALA A 71 17.43 -17.14 -9.33
N ASP A 72 16.37 -16.49 -8.87
CA ASP A 72 15.89 -15.23 -9.42
C ASP A 72 16.42 -14.05 -8.63
N TYR A 73 16.98 -13.06 -9.32
CA TYR A 73 17.38 -11.81 -8.71
C TYR A 73 16.42 -10.68 -9.09
N TRP A 74 15.98 -9.95 -8.06
CA TRP A 74 15.06 -8.82 -8.17
C TRP A 74 15.71 -7.58 -7.58
N LYS A 75 15.59 -6.45 -8.28
CA LYS A 75 16.11 -5.15 -7.84
C LYS A 75 14.98 -4.28 -7.31
N LEU A 76 15.15 -3.79 -6.09
CA LEU A 76 14.18 -2.96 -5.37
C LEU A 76 14.81 -1.60 -5.09
N ASN A 77 14.01 -0.54 -5.07
CA ASN A 77 14.45 0.79 -4.64
C ASN A 77 13.71 1.21 -3.37
N VAL A 78 14.48 1.69 -2.39
CA VAL A 78 13.99 2.32 -1.16
C VAL A 78 14.36 3.81 -1.23
N PRO A 79 13.39 4.72 -1.47
CA PRO A 79 13.72 6.11 -1.79
C PRO A 79 14.20 6.91 -0.58
N VAL A 80 13.78 6.50 0.62
CA VAL A 80 14.00 7.19 1.89
C VAL A 80 14.12 6.15 2.99
N ARG A 81 14.71 6.47 4.16
CA ARG A 81 14.71 5.51 5.28
C ARG A 81 13.26 5.21 5.67
N MET A 82 12.88 3.94 5.67
CA MET A 82 11.53 3.51 6.02
C MET A 82 11.48 2.07 6.52
N ALA A 83 10.41 1.76 7.25
CA ALA A 83 10.03 0.39 7.56
C ALA A 83 9.38 -0.27 6.33
N VAL A 84 9.91 -1.41 5.90
CA VAL A 84 9.48 -2.15 4.70
C VAL A 84 8.99 -3.54 5.07
N ASN A 85 7.89 -3.95 4.46
CA ASN A 85 7.43 -5.33 4.46
C ASN A 85 7.99 -6.03 3.22
N VAL A 86 8.49 -7.25 3.37
CA VAL A 86 8.91 -8.11 2.24
C VAL A 86 8.21 -9.44 2.36
N PHE A 87 7.56 -9.86 1.28
CA PHE A 87 6.77 -11.07 1.18
C PHE A 87 7.24 -11.92 0.00
N LEU A 88 7.52 -13.19 0.24
CA LEU A 88 7.59 -14.23 -0.79
C LEU A 88 6.53 -15.27 -0.45
N GLY A 89 5.62 -15.52 -1.37
CA GLY A 89 4.57 -16.50 -1.18
C GLY A 89 4.01 -16.97 -2.51
N ASN A 90 2.81 -17.54 -2.49
CA ASN A 90 2.31 -18.32 -3.64
C ASN A 90 3.33 -19.38 -4.08
N ILE A 91 4.13 -19.87 -3.12
CA ILE A 91 5.12 -20.92 -3.36
C ILE A 91 4.34 -22.16 -3.83
N PRO A 92 4.80 -22.89 -4.87
CA PRO A 92 4.08 -24.06 -5.36
C PRO A 92 3.97 -25.15 -4.29
N ALA A 93 2.80 -25.77 -4.16
CA ALA A 93 2.59 -26.82 -3.17
C ALA A 93 3.63 -27.95 -3.31
N GLY A 94 4.30 -28.28 -2.20
CA GLY A 94 5.39 -29.27 -2.17
C GLY A 94 6.78 -28.72 -2.47
N SER A 95 6.90 -27.43 -2.82
CA SER A 95 8.16 -26.70 -2.97
C SER A 95 8.53 -25.94 -1.70
N ASP A 96 9.80 -25.56 -1.62
CA ASP A 96 10.39 -24.77 -0.52
C ASP A 96 11.30 -23.69 -1.12
N TYR A 97 10.83 -22.44 -1.13
CA TYR A 97 11.53 -21.32 -1.75
C TYR A 97 11.91 -20.30 -0.68
N ASP A 98 13.19 -19.92 -0.66
CA ASP A 98 13.75 -18.96 0.27
C ASP A 98 13.97 -17.61 -0.42
N VAL A 99 14.15 -16.57 0.40
CA VAL A 99 14.59 -15.26 -0.09
C VAL A 99 15.66 -14.66 0.81
N ARG A 100 16.66 -14.04 0.18
CA ARG A 100 17.65 -13.20 0.87
C ARG A 100 17.63 -11.79 0.29
N LEU A 101 17.52 -10.80 1.15
CA LEU A 101 17.58 -9.40 0.78
C LEU A 101 18.96 -8.84 1.11
N PHE A 102 19.61 -8.18 0.16
CA PHE A 102 20.92 -7.56 0.28
C PHE A 102 20.84 -6.08 -0.09
N ARG A 103 21.77 -5.26 0.40
CA ARG A 103 22.02 -3.98 -0.24
C ARG A 103 22.71 -4.23 -1.59
N SER A 104 22.41 -3.43 -2.61
CA SER A 104 23.03 -3.65 -3.93
C SER A 104 24.54 -3.41 -3.95
N ASP A 105 25.05 -2.63 -2.99
CA ASP A 105 26.47 -2.31 -2.80
C ASP A 105 27.22 -3.31 -1.90
N ASP A 106 26.52 -4.20 -1.21
CA ASP A 106 27.09 -5.26 -0.37
C ASP A 106 26.26 -6.55 -0.47
N LEU A 107 26.73 -7.48 -1.30
CA LEU A 107 26.13 -8.80 -1.49
C LEU A 107 26.75 -9.88 -0.59
N ALA A 108 27.68 -9.53 0.30
CA ALA A 108 28.35 -10.50 1.16
C ALA A 108 27.45 -10.93 2.33
N ALA A 109 26.63 -10.01 2.85
CA ALA A 109 25.74 -10.26 3.98
C ALA A 109 24.31 -9.78 3.68
N PRO A 110 23.29 -10.64 3.84
CA PRO A 110 21.91 -10.20 3.69
C PRO A 110 21.49 -9.33 4.87
N VAL A 111 20.69 -8.29 4.59
CA VAL A 111 19.99 -7.51 5.62
C VAL A 111 18.80 -8.28 6.20
N TRP A 112 18.28 -9.28 5.46
CA TRP A 112 17.23 -10.18 5.92
C TRP A 112 17.24 -11.50 5.13
N THR A 113 16.85 -12.60 5.80
CA THR A 113 16.64 -13.92 5.19
C THR A 113 15.27 -14.45 5.61
N GLY A 114 14.44 -14.82 4.63
CA GLY A 114 13.28 -15.69 4.78
C GLY A 114 13.67 -17.13 4.41
N ALA A 115 13.39 -18.07 5.29
CA ALA A 115 13.72 -19.49 5.14
C ALA A 115 12.82 -20.40 6.00
N ARG A 116 11.53 -20.08 6.05
CA ARG A 116 10.49 -20.91 6.64
C ARG A 116 10.26 -22.11 5.73
N GLY A 117 10.73 -23.27 6.17
CA GLY A 117 10.72 -24.47 5.34
C GLY A 117 9.34 -24.92 4.84
N GLY A 118 9.37 -25.64 3.73
CA GLY A 118 8.20 -26.14 3.01
C GLY A 118 7.44 -25.05 2.26
N ASN A 119 6.12 -25.18 2.19
CA ASN A 119 5.26 -24.29 1.41
C ASN A 119 4.85 -23.01 2.17
N ALA A 120 5.57 -22.63 3.22
CA ALA A 120 5.19 -21.50 4.05
C ALA A 120 5.60 -20.19 3.38
N ASP A 121 4.73 -19.17 3.46
CA ASP A 121 5.11 -17.83 3.02
C ASP A 121 6.26 -17.27 3.87
N GLU A 122 7.23 -16.66 3.20
CA GLU A 122 8.25 -15.82 3.82
C GLU A 122 7.70 -14.42 4.01
N LEU A 123 7.83 -13.90 5.24
CA LEU A 123 7.37 -12.57 5.57
C LEU A 123 8.23 -11.94 6.64
N VAL A 124 8.69 -10.73 6.37
CA VAL A 124 9.14 -9.77 7.38
C VAL A 124 8.26 -8.54 7.31
N VAL A 125 7.86 -8.05 8.48
CA VAL A 125 7.09 -6.82 8.65
C VAL A 125 7.95 -5.79 9.37
N GLY A 126 8.02 -4.57 8.83
CA GLY A 126 8.71 -3.48 9.49
C GLY A 126 10.24 -3.54 9.47
N LEU A 127 10.84 -4.12 8.43
CA LEU A 127 12.29 -4.10 8.24
C LEU A 127 12.77 -2.66 8.01
N ASP A 128 13.59 -2.13 8.91
CA ASP A 128 14.14 -0.77 8.80
C ASP A 128 15.25 -0.72 7.75
N LEU A 129 14.95 -0.13 6.60
CA LEU A 129 15.85 -0.02 5.46
C LEU A 129 16.28 1.42 5.24
N GLN A 130 17.59 1.61 5.05
CA GLN A 130 18.16 2.89 4.61
C GLN A 130 17.87 3.14 3.13
N PRO A 131 17.89 4.41 2.66
CA PRO A 131 17.75 4.71 1.24
C PRO A 131 18.77 3.96 0.38
N GLY A 132 18.37 3.59 -0.82
CA GLY A 132 19.23 2.96 -1.82
C GLY A 132 18.56 1.77 -2.51
N ASP A 133 19.38 1.12 -3.33
CA ASP A 133 18.98 -0.06 -4.08
C ASP A 133 19.29 -1.33 -3.30
N TYR A 134 18.39 -2.31 -3.44
CA TYR A 134 18.48 -3.62 -2.79
C TYR A 134 18.32 -4.71 -3.84
N ILE A 135 18.81 -5.90 -3.50
CA ILE A 135 18.70 -7.10 -4.30
C ILE A 135 18.00 -8.17 -3.46
N ALA A 136 16.83 -8.63 -3.89
CA ALA A 136 16.22 -9.85 -3.38
C ALA A 136 16.62 -11.02 -4.27
N LYS A 137 17.32 -11.98 -3.69
CA LYS A 137 17.62 -13.27 -4.31
C LYS A 137 16.58 -14.28 -3.83
N VAL A 138 15.68 -14.69 -4.71
CA VAL A 138 14.76 -15.82 -4.47
C VAL A 138 15.43 -17.08 -5.01
N TYR A 139 15.37 -18.18 -4.27
CA TYR A 139 15.94 -19.44 -4.73
C TYR A 139 15.18 -20.65 -4.16
N PRO A 140 15.09 -21.76 -4.90
CA PRO A 140 14.45 -22.97 -4.42
C PRO A 140 15.40 -23.70 -3.46
N PHE A 141 15.05 -23.77 -2.17
CA PHE A 141 15.70 -24.66 -1.23
C PHE A 141 15.38 -26.13 -1.56
N ALA A 142 14.14 -26.42 -1.96
CA ALA A 142 13.72 -27.74 -2.41
C ALA A 142 12.62 -27.72 -3.48
N ALA A 143 12.66 -28.73 -4.35
CA ALA A 143 11.64 -29.06 -5.35
C ALA A 143 11.18 -27.86 -6.22
N PRO A 144 12.07 -27.24 -7.01
CA PRO A 144 11.70 -26.16 -7.94
C PRO A 144 10.64 -26.60 -8.95
N ARG A 145 9.78 -25.65 -9.31
CA ARG A 145 8.67 -25.79 -10.25
C ARG A 145 8.64 -24.60 -11.19
N GLY A 146 8.68 -24.88 -12.50
CA GLY A 146 8.57 -23.88 -13.56
C GLY A 146 7.17 -23.69 -14.12
N ASP A 147 6.21 -24.50 -13.69
CA ASP A 147 4.81 -24.47 -14.15
C ASP A 147 3.87 -23.65 -13.25
N VAL A 148 4.35 -23.25 -12.06
CA VAL A 148 3.60 -22.44 -11.10
C VAL A 148 4.50 -21.29 -10.63
N ARG A 149 3.98 -20.06 -10.71
CA ARG A 149 4.72 -18.85 -10.34
C ARG A 149 4.63 -18.58 -8.84
N TYR A 150 5.74 -18.29 -8.18
CA TYR A 150 5.72 -17.65 -6.86
C TYR A 150 5.38 -16.16 -7.01
N ARG A 151 5.14 -15.50 -5.87
CA ARG A 151 4.89 -14.06 -5.79
C ARG A 151 5.84 -13.38 -4.80
N LEU A 152 6.61 -12.42 -5.27
CA LEU A 152 7.45 -11.51 -4.48
C LEU A 152 6.79 -10.13 -4.43
N ARG A 153 6.72 -9.52 -3.24
CA ARG A 153 6.26 -8.15 -3.04
C ARG A 153 7.05 -7.45 -1.96
N TYR A 154 7.25 -6.14 -2.11
CA TYR A 154 7.72 -5.28 -1.03
C TYR A 154 6.87 -4.02 -0.93
N ALA A 155 6.65 -3.50 0.28
CA ALA A 155 5.81 -2.33 0.51
C ALA A 155 6.24 -1.52 1.74
N SER A 156 5.96 -0.22 1.75
CA SER A 156 6.05 0.59 2.98
C SER A 156 5.10 0.03 4.04
N THR A 157 5.62 -0.21 5.24
CA THR A 157 4.84 -0.75 6.37
C THR A 157 3.75 0.24 6.79
N VAL A 158 4.06 1.54 6.75
CA VAL A 158 3.11 2.61 7.08
C VAL A 158 1.93 2.60 6.11
N VAL A 159 2.23 2.55 4.81
CA VAL A 159 1.20 2.50 3.76
C VAL A 159 0.38 1.22 3.86
N SER A 160 1.02 0.07 4.14
CA SER A 160 0.31 -1.20 4.33
C SER A 160 -0.75 -1.11 5.43
N ARG A 161 -0.42 -0.51 6.59
CA ARG A 161 -1.39 -0.26 7.67
C ARG A 161 -2.50 0.71 7.27
N GLY A 162 -2.16 1.72 6.46
CA GLY A 162 -3.14 2.63 5.88
C GLY A 162 -4.17 1.88 5.03
N TRP A 163 -3.72 0.96 4.18
CA TRP A 163 -4.60 0.11 3.37
C TRP A 163 -5.42 -0.88 4.17
N GLU A 164 -4.89 -1.48 5.25
CA GLU A 164 -5.69 -2.33 6.14
C GLU A 164 -6.91 -1.58 6.67
N TRP A 165 -6.73 -0.31 7.04
CA TRP A 165 -7.77 0.56 7.55
C TRP A 165 -8.78 0.99 6.46
N VAL A 166 -8.30 1.35 5.28
CA VAL A 166 -9.14 1.69 4.12
C VAL A 166 -9.96 0.48 3.65
N ASN A 167 -9.33 -0.69 3.50
CA ASN A 167 -9.99 -1.92 3.07
C ASN A 167 -11.02 -2.42 4.09
N ALA A 168 -10.80 -2.13 5.37
CA ALA A 168 -11.77 -2.40 6.42
C ALA A 168 -12.96 -1.43 6.42
N ARG A 169 -12.93 -0.37 5.60
CA ARG A 169 -13.93 0.70 5.53
C ARG A 169 -14.24 1.26 6.93
N VAL A 170 -13.18 1.56 7.70
CA VAL A 170 -13.35 2.11 9.05
C VAL A 170 -14.14 3.42 8.97
N PRO A 171 -15.20 3.61 9.78
CA PRO A 171 -16.00 4.82 9.74
C PRO A 171 -15.32 5.98 10.44
N TYR A 172 -15.50 7.18 9.89
CA TYR A 172 -15.00 8.40 10.51
C TYR A 172 -15.61 8.57 11.90
N CYS A 173 -14.77 8.76 12.92
CA CYS A 173 -15.24 9.02 14.27
C CYS A 173 -14.21 9.76 15.14
N GLY A 174 -14.68 10.77 15.89
CA GLY A 174 -13.84 11.62 16.72
C GLY A 174 -13.34 10.99 18.03
N ALA A 175 -13.64 9.72 18.29
CA ALA A 175 -13.22 8.99 19.49
C ALA A 175 -12.78 7.56 19.18
N THR A 176 -12.26 6.87 20.20
CA THR A 176 -11.92 5.43 20.13
C THR A 176 -13.17 4.58 20.02
N ASN A 177 -13.03 3.30 19.63
CA ASN A 177 -14.18 2.40 19.53
C ASN A 177 -14.95 2.34 20.86
N ASN A 178 -16.28 2.39 20.81
CA ASN A 178 -17.23 2.52 21.93
C ASN A 178 -17.14 3.83 22.74
N GLY A 179 -16.32 4.80 22.32
CA GLY A 179 -16.24 6.12 22.94
C GLY A 179 -17.36 7.06 22.49
N ALA A 180 -17.71 8.03 23.33
CA ALA A 180 -18.64 9.11 22.94
C ALA A 180 -17.99 10.01 21.88
N ASP A 181 -18.69 10.21 20.76
CA ASP A 181 -18.20 11.03 19.66
C ASP A 181 -18.68 12.47 19.79
N GLY A 182 -17.77 13.36 20.18
CA GLY A 182 -18.02 14.81 20.20
C GLY A 182 -17.97 15.48 18.83
N THR A 183 -17.46 14.80 17.81
CA THR A 183 -17.26 15.34 16.46
C THR A 183 -18.48 15.09 15.58
N CYS A 184 -18.95 13.83 15.50
CA CYS A 184 -20.13 13.48 14.71
C CYS A 184 -21.40 13.29 15.55
N GLY A 185 -21.26 13.27 16.88
CA GLY A 185 -22.35 12.94 17.81
C GLY A 185 -22.52 11.43 18.00
N GLY A 186 -23.04 11.04 19.17
CA GLY A 186 -23.35 9.65 19.48
C GLY A 186 -22.15 8.87 20.01
N THR A 187 -21.97 7.63 19.54
CA THR A 187 -20.94 6.70 20.00
C THR A 187 -20.21 6.13 18.78
N CYS A 188 -18.88 6.12 18.83
CA CYS A 188 -18.08 5.44 17.82
C CYS A 188 -18.34 3.95 17.88
N VAL A 189 -18.90 3.39 16.81
CA VAL A 189 -19.16 1.94 16.71
C VAL A 189 -18.52 1.43 15.44
N ARG A 190 -17.73 0.36 15.58
CA ARG A 190 -17.12 -0.35 14.46
C ARG A 190 -17.74 -1.74 14.33
N THR A 191 -18.08 -2.13 13.11
CA THR A 191 -18.75 -3.40 12.79
C THR A 191 -18.11 -4.06 11.57
N GLY A 192 -18.35 -5.35 11.37
CA GLY A 192 -17.82 -6.08 10.20
C GLY A 192 -16.29 -6.03 10.16
N SER A 193 -15.72 -5.80 8.98
CA SER A 193 -14.26 -5.70 8.79
C SER A 193 -13.61 -4.58 9.61
N ALA A 194 -14.34 -3.52 9.94
CA ALA A 194 -13.85 -2.43 10.79
C ALA A 194 -13.76 -2.82 12.28
N ALA A 195 -14.43 -3.89 12.71
CA ALA A 195 -14.36 -4.38 14.09
C ALA A 195 -13.07 -5.18 14.31
N ASN A 196 -11.97 -4.48 14.57
CA ASN A 196 -10.65 -5.07 14.77
C ASN A 196 -9.97 -4.49 16.02
N PRO A 197 -9.64 -5.33 17.02
CA PRO A 197 -8.96 -4.91 18.24
C PRO A 197 -7.65 -4.16 18.01
N ALA A 198 -6.97 -4.40 16.87
CA ALA A 198 -5.70 -3.77 16.55
C ALA A 198 -5.79 -2.23 16.52
N TRP A 199 -6.91 -1.68 16.04
CA TRP A 199 -7.11 -0.23 15.96
C TRP A 199 -8.15 0.34 16.94
N ASP A 200 -8.74 -0.48 17.81
CA ASP A 200 -9.76 -0.04 18.79
C ASP A 200 -9.28 1.09 19.70
N GLY A 201 -7.98 1.11 20.02
CA GLY A 201 -7.37 2.17 20.81
C GLY A 201 -7.25 3.52 20.10
N TYR A 202 -7.40 3.60 18.78
CA TYR A 202 -7.21 4.83 18.00
C TYR A 202 -8.53 5.52 17.72
N ARG A 203 -8.52 6.85 17.67
CA ARG A 203 -9.63 7.61 17.06
C ARG A 203 -9.67 7.31 15.56
N SER A 204 -10.85 7.34 14.94
CA SER A 204 -10.99 7.23 13.48
C SER A 204 -11.27 8.56 12.80
N ASP A 205 -10.68 9.64 13.31
CA ASP A 205 -10.58 10.92 12.61
C ASP A 205 -9.33 10.95 11.71
N CYS A 206 -9.18 12.01 10.91
CA CYS A 206 -8.06 12.18 9.98
C CYS A 206 -6.68 11.99 10.63
N SER A 207 -6.48 12.53 11.84
CA SER A 207 -5.21 12.43 12.57
C SER A 207 -5.04 11.12 13.33
N GLY A 208 -6.14 10.49 13.74
CA GLY A 208 -6.19 9.16 14.32
C GLY A 208 -5.79 8.09 13.30
N PHE A 209 -6.24 8.22 12.05
CA PHE A 209 -5.81 7.40 10.92
C PHE A 209 -4.29 7.50 10.67
N ILE A 210 -3.74 8.72 10.59
CA ILE A 210 -2.28 8.90 10.45
C ILE A 210 -1.54 8.29 11.66
N SER A 211 -2.10 8.45 12.87
CA SER A 211 -1.52 7.88 14.08
C SER A 211 -1.48 6.36 14.05
N TRP A 212 -2.50 5.69 13.52
CA TRP A 212 -2.50 4.24 13.30
C TRP A 212 -1.44 3.82 12.28
N ALA A 213 -1.40 4.47 11.12
CA ALA A 213 -0.44 4.16 10.06
C ALA A 213 1.01 4.32 10.54
N TRP A 214 1.29 5.39 11.29
CA TRP A 214 2.59 5.68 11.90
C TRP A 214 2.87 4.94 13.22
N GLN A 215 1.91 4.14 13.73
CA GLN A 215 1.96 3.48 15.04
C GLN A 215 2.39 4.42 16.17
N LEU A 216 1.77 5.60 16.22
CA LEU A 216 1.88 6.49 17.37
C LEU A 216 1.13 5.88 18.58
N PRO A 217 1.47 6.26 19.82
CA PRO A 217 0.69 5.82 20.98
C PRO A 217 -0.79 6.18 20.85
N ALA A 218 -1.66 5.20 21.13
CA ALA A 218 -3.10 5.42 21.27
C ALA A 218 -3.39 6.48 22.37
N PRO A 219 -4.41 7.34 22.21
CA PRO A 219 -5.44 7.31 21.15
C PRO A 219 -5.04 8.00 19.84
N GLY A 220 -3.77 8.35 19.68
CA GLY A 220 -3.25 9.07 18.52
C GLY A 220 -3.12 10.57 18.77
N ALA A 221 -2.28 11.21 17.95
CA ALA A 221 -2.08 12.65 17.96
C ALA A 221 -3.24 13.39 17.29
N SER A 222 -3.32 14.70 17.49
CA SER A 222 -4.20 15.59 16.71
C SER A 222 -3.43 16.17 15.52
N THR A 223 -4.12 16.82 14.58
CA THR A 223 -3.48 17.55 13.48
C THR A 223 -2.47 18.60 13.96
N TRP A 224 -2.61 19.13 15.18
CA TRP A 224 -1.68 20.08 15.79
C TRP A 224 -0.46 19.43 16.44
N THR A 225 -0.56 18.17 16.89
CA THR A 225 0.52 17.48 17.62
C THR A 225 1.23 16.43 16.77
N LEU A 226 0.63 15.96 15.68
CA LEU A 226 1.27 15.08 14.69
C LEU A 226 2.65 15.58 14.23
N PRO A 227 2.85 16.89 13.94
CA PRO A 227 4.16 17.41 13.55
C PRO A 227 5.28 17.15 14.56
N ARG A 228 4.98 16.92 15.86
CA ARG A 228 6.01 16.63 16.88
C ARG A 228 6.66 15.25 16.69
N SER A 229 6.01 14.37 15.95
CA SER A 229 6.48 13.01 15.66
C SER A 229 7.11 12.89 14.27
N ALA A 230 7.26 14.00 13.55
CA ALA A 230 7.69 14.01 12.16
C ALA A 230 8.67 15.17 11.89
N THR A 231 9.32 15.11 10.74
CA THR A 231 10.16 16.19 10.21
C THR A 231 9.50 16.75 8.96
N ALA A 232 9.45 18.07 8.83
CA ALA A 232 8.96 18.70 7.60
C ALA A 232 9.93 18.39 6.45
N ILE A 233 9.39 18.03 5.29
CA ILE A 233 10.15 17.70 4.09
C ILE A 233 9.67 18.58 2.93
N HIS A 234 10.46 18.72 1.87
CA HIS A 234 9.93 19.37 0.68
C HIS A 234 8.83 18.53 0.06
N GLY A 235 7.80 19.18 -0.48
CA GLY A 235 6.67 18.48 -1.11
C GLY A 235 7.08 17.63 -2.31
N ALA A 236 8.11 18.05 -3.04
CA ALA A 236 8.67 17.28 -4.16
C ALA A 236 9.37 15.99 -3.70
N ASP A 237 9.75 15.89 -2.42
CA ASP A 237 10.48 14.77 -1.84
C ASP A 237 9.55 13.73 -1.17
N LEU A 238 8.23 13.84 -1.39
CA LEU A 238 7.23 12.90 -0.86
C LEU A 238 7.54 11.46 -1.27
N ALA A 239 7.47 10.56 -0.29
CA ALA A 239 7.66 9.12 -0.41
C ALA A 239 6.55 8.36 0.33
N PRO A 240 6.29 7.08 -0.02
CA PRO A 240 5.21 6.29 0.56
C PRO A 240 5.21 6.27 2.10
N GLY A 241 4.14 6.77 2.71
CA GLY A 241 3.95 6.83 4.16
C GLY A 241 4.25 8.20 4.79
N ASP A 242 4.66 9.19 4.01
CA ASP A 242 4.65 10.59 4.43
C ASP A 242 3.21 11.09 4.61
N ALA A 243 3.02 12.18 5.35
CA ALA A 243 1.71 12.80 5.54
C ALA A 243 1.71 14.26 5.08
N LEU A 244 0.57 14.72 4.58
CA LEU A 244 0.29 16.14 4.38
C LEU A 244 -0.62 16.59 5.52
N ILE A 245 -0.20 17.63 6.24
CA ILE A 245 -0.93 18.14 7.42
C ILE A 245 -1.17 19.64 7.25
N GLY A 246 -2.44 20.07 7.32
CA GLY A 246 -2.82 21.46 7.08
C GLY A 246 -4.32 21.66 7.05
N GLY A 247 -4.79 22.90 7.26
CA GLY A 247 -6.21 23.24 7.20
C GLY A 247 -7.10 22.51 8.22
N GLY A 248 -6.54 21.99 9.31
CA GLY A 248 -7.26 21.15 10.27
C GLY A 248 -7.44 19.69 9.83
N HIS A 249 -6.82 19.28 8.73
CA HIS A 249 -6.91 17.94 8.15
C HIS A 249 -5.54 17.27 8.00
N ALA A 250 -5.54 15.96 7.84
CA ALA A 250 -4.33 15.18 7.55
C ALA A 250 -4.63 14.06 6.56
N VAL A 251 -3.71 13.83 5.63
CA VAL A 251 -3.80 12.74 4.64
C VAL A 251 -2.47 11.99 4.56
N LEU A 252 -2.53 10.69 4.29
CA LEU A 252 -1.36 9.85 4.09
C LEU A 252 -1.03 9.81 2.60
N PHE A 253 0.20 10.12 2.24
CA PHE A 253 0.70 9.98 0.89
C PHE A 253 1.04 8.51 0.63
N ASP A 254 0.37 7.90 -0.34
CA ASP A 254 0.62 6.52 -0.73
C ASP A 254 1.69 6.45 -1.83
N SER A 255 1.47 7.11 -2.97
CA SER A 255 2.41 7.11 -4.10
C SER A 255 2.11 8.21 -5.14
N TRP A 256 3.11 8.51 -5.97
CA TRP A 256 2.89 9.28 -7.20
C TRP A 256 2.36 8.33 -8.29
N GLN A 257 1.26 8.73 -8.93
CA GLN A 257 0.77 8.10 -10.16
C GLN A 257 1.41 8.76 -11.39
N ASP A 258 1.56 10.09 -11.35
CA ASP A 258 2.34 10.88 -12.29
C ASP A 258 2.86 12.12 -11.55
N GLN A 259 4.11 12.05 -11.10
CA GLN A 259 4.73 13.15 -10.36
C GLN A 259 4.90 14.41 -11.22
N SER A 260 5.09 14.26 -12.54
CA SER A 260 5.26 15.39 -13.45
C SER A 260 3.96 16.20 -13.60
N ALA A 261 2.82 15.52 -13.55
CA ALA A 261 1.48 16.12 -13.51
C ALA A 261 0.97 16.39 -12.09
N GLY A 262 1.74 16.06 -11.06
CA GLY A 262 1.34 16.17 -9.66
C GLY A 262 0.21 15.23 -9.25
N ARG A 263 -0.06 14.16 -9.99
CA ARG A 263 -1.09 13.17 -9.64
C ARG A 263 -0.54 12.16 -8.64
N ALA A 264 -1.18 12.08 -7.48
CA ALA A 264 -0.82 11.16 -6.41
C ALA A 264 -2.03 10.36 -5.93
N LEU A 265 -1.77 9.16 -5.44
CA LEU A 265 -2.72 8.42 -4.62
C LEU A 265 -2.51 8.81 -3.15
N ILE A 266 -3.61 9.12 -2.47
CA ILE A 266 -3.63 9.44 -1.04
C ILE A 266 -4.65 8.59 -0.31
N LEU A 267 -4.43 8.37 0.99
CA LEU A 267 -5.37 7.68 1.89
C LEU A 267 -5.78 8.64 3.02
N HIS A 268 -7.06 8.67 3.40
CA HIS A 268 -7.55 9.56 4.45
C HIS A 268 -8.96 9.20 4.99
N GLU A 269 -9.25 9.76 6.16
CA GLU A 269 -10.56 9.83 6.80
C GLU A 269 -11.11 11.24 6.69
N SER A 270 -12.20 11.46 5.96
CA SER A 270 -12.57 12.81 5.50
C SER A 270 -13.55 13.56 6.41
N MET A 271 -14.69 12.95 6.74
CA MET A 271 -15.76 13.60 7.52
C MET A 271 -16.77 12.60 8.09
N CYS A 272 -17.62 13.07 8.99
CA CYS A 272 -18.74 12.31 9.54
C CYS A 272 -19.65 11.71 8.46
N GLY A 273 -20.06 10.46 8.65
CA GLY A 273 -20.92 9.74 7.70
C GLY A 273 -20.15 9.01 6.59
N GLU A 274 -18.86 9.28 6.44
CA GLU A 274 -17.98 8.62 5.49
C GLU A 274 -17.13 7.52 6.16
N VAL A 275 -16.50 6.71 5.32
CA VAL A 275 -15.46 5.75 5.72
C VAL A 275 -14.10 6.18 5.18
N ALA A 276 -13.04 5.59 5.71
CA ALA A 276 -11.70 5.72 5.16
C ALA A 276 -11.67 5.39 3.67
N LYS A 277 -10.95 6.22 2.89
CA LYS A 277 -10.88 6.07 1.44
C LYS A 277 -9.48 6.30 0.88
N ALA A 278 -9.26 5.73 -0.29
CA ALA A 278 -8.15 6.04 -1.16
C ALA A 278 -8.67 6.90 -2.33
N GLU A 279 -7.96 7.97 -2.68
CA GLU A 279 -8.34 8.78 -3.84
C GLU A 279 -7.14 9.36 -4.58
N SER A 280 -7.28 9.46 -5.90
CA SER A 280 -6.36 10.21 -6.75
C SER A 280 -6.57 11.71 -6.54
N ALA A 281 -5.50 12.42 -6.21
CA ALA A 281 -5.54 13.86 -6.03
C ALA A 281 -4.39 14.56 -6.77
N THR A 282 -4.60 15.84 -7.10
CA THR A 282 -3.55 16.71 -7.64
C THR A 282 -2.85 17.45 -6.51
N LEU A 283 -1.55 17.19 -6.37
CA LEU A 283 -0.64 17.86 -5.46
C LEU A 283 0.18 18.88 -6.23
N ALA A 284 0.03 20.17 -5.90
CA ALA A 284 0.93 21.18 -6.42
C ALA A 284 2.08 21.40 -5.43
N THR A 285 3.29 21.00 -5.83
CA THR A 285 4.52 21.16 -5.07
C THR A 285 5.38 22.27 -5.66
N SER A 286 6.23 22.90 -4.85
CA SER A 286 7.26 23.82 -5.33
C SER A 286 8.64 23.36 -4.86
N ALA A 287 9.63 23.47 -5.73
CA ALA A 287 11.01 23.08 -5.40
C ALA A 287 11.50 23.80 -4.14
N GLY A 288 12.10 23.05 -3.21
CA GLY A 288 12.60 23.58 -1.93
C GLY A 288 11.52 24.03 -0.94
N SER A 289 10.24 23.81 -1.20
CA SER A 289 9.14 24.16 -0.30
C SER A 289 8.51 22.92 0.32
N ALA A 290 8.27 22.97 1.63
CA ALA A 290 7.46 21.97 2.34
C ALA A 290 5.95 22.16 2.11
N THR A 291 5.54 23.28 1.52
CA THR A 291 4.12 23.54 1.23
C THR A 291 3.67 22.74 0.01
N VAL A 292 2.57 22.01 0.16
CA VAL A 292 1.87 21.28 -0.89
C VAL A 292 0.43 21.79 -0.94
N LYS A 293 -0.04 22.19 -2.12
CA LYS A 293 -1.44 22.54 -2.29
C LYS A 293 -2.24 21.31 -2.71
N LEU A 294 -3.28 21.02 -1.93
CA LEU A 294 -4.22 19.91 -2.13
C LEU A 294 -5.64 20.46 -1.93
N TRP A 295 -6.54 20.26 -2.91
CA TRP A 295 -7.90 20.80 -2.94
C TRP A 295 -7.99 22.31 -2.65
N GLY A 296 -7.02 23.08 -3.17
CA GLY A 296 -6.97 24.53 -2.97
C GLY A 296 -6.48 24.98 -1.58
N VAL A 297 -6.21 24.05 -0.66
CA VAL A 297 -5.71 24.32 0.70
C VAL A 297 -4.21 24.01 0.77
N ASN A 298 -3.48 24.80 1.56
CA ASN A 298 -2.06 24.56 1.82
C ASN A 298 -1.89 23.53 2.95
N TYR A 299 -1.11 22.50 2.67
CA TYR A 299 -0.62 21.52 3.61
C TYR A 299 0.90 21.63 3.72
N THR A 300 1.45 21.16 4.84
CA THR A 300 2.89 20.94 4.99
C THR A 300 3.16 19.44 4.86
N ALA A 301 4.17 19.07 4.07
CA ALA A 301 4.61 17.68 3.95
C ALA A 301 5.50 17.27 5.13
N TYR A 302 5.23 16.11 5.70
CA TYR A 302 5.89 15.56 6.88
C TYR A 302 6.28 14.10 6.68
N ARG A 303 7.50 13.78 7.08
CA ARG A 303 8.00 12.39 7.18
C ARG A 303 8.07 11.95 8.62
N ARG A 304 7.53 10.76 8.93
CA ARG A 304 7.60 10.17 10.27
C ARG A 304 9.06 10.04 10.73
N ASN A 305 9.34 10.50 11.94
CA ASN A 305 10.63 10.22 12.59
C ASN A 305 10.63 8.74 12.99
N MET A 306 11.47 7.96 12.31
CA MET A 306 11.67 6.55 12.62
C MET A 306 12.30 6.43 14.02
N PRO A 307 11.80 5.52 14.88
CA PRO A 307 12.38 5.27 16.19
C PRO A 307 13.82 4.70 16.11
#